data_AF-A0A9Q3ES40-F1
#
_entry.id   AF-A0A9Q3ES40-F1
#
_cell.length_a   1.000
_cell.length_b   1.000
_cell.length_c   1.000
_cell.angle_alpha   90.00
_cell.angle_beta   90.00
_cell.angle_gamma   90.00
#
_symmetry.space_group_name_H-M   'P 1'
#
loop_
_entity.id
_entity.type
_entity.pdbx_description
1 polymer ?
#
loop_
_entity_poly.entity_id
_entity_poly.type
_entity_poly.pdbx_seq_one_letter_code
_entity_poly.pdbx_strand_id
1 'polypeptide(L)'
;MGLGKTIQAISLIGTSKERLMTNPQCSIPTIIVFPPCLITNWQSEISKHDKAGVLQAKIYHGPTHHSLSKANISKCDIIINPYNTISQEFKQTHTSTSFIFKIIGIA
;
A
#
# COMPACT_ATOMS: atom_id res chain seq x y z
N MET A 1 -11.52 16.16 -9.41
CA MET A 1 -11.98 15.95 -10.80
C MET A 1 -12.56 14.55 -10.98
N GLY A 2 -13.86 14.46 -11.29
CA GLY A 2 -14.72 13.27 -11.20
C GLY A 2 -14.64 12.24 -12.33
N LEU A 3 -13.48 12.09 -12.99
CA LEU A 3 -13.28 11.10 -14.07
C LEU A 3 -13.03 9.66 -13.56
N GLY A 4 -13.26 9.39 -12.27
CA GLY A 4 -13.09 8.04 -11.72
C GLY A 4 -11.64 7.53 -11.66
N LYS A 5 -10.64 8.41 -11.52
CA LYS A 5 -9.23 7.98 -11.44
C LYS A 5 -8.96 7.01 -10.28
N THR A 6 -9.61 7.21 -9.15
CA THR A 6 -9.44 6.34 -7.97
C THR A 6 -9.95 4.93 -8.25
N ILE A 7 -11.15 4.80 -8.82
CA ILE A 7 -11.70 3.48 -9.20
C ILE A 7 -10.87 2.82 -10.32
N GLN A 8 -10.35 3.59 -11.28
CA GLN A 8 -9.43 3.07 -12.30
C GLN A 8 -8.16 2.47 -11.67
N ALA A 9 -7.56 3.16 -10.70
CA ALA A 9 -6.40 2.66 -9.98
C ALA A 9 -6.72 1.39 -9.17
N ILE A 10 -7.84 1.39 -8.43
CA ILE A 10 -8.28 0.21 -7.66
C ILE A 10 -8.52 -0.99 -8.57
N SER A 11 -9.17 -0.78 -9.72
CA SER A 11 -9.42 -1.82 -10.73
C SER A 11 -8.13 -2.42 -11.29
N LEU A 12 -7.14 -1.56 -11.58
CA LEU A 12 -5.83 -2.00 -12.06
C LEU A 12 -5.10 -2.87 -11.03
N ILE A 13 -5.18 -2.50 -9.74
CA ILE A 13 -4.57 -3.27 -8.65
C ILE A 13 -5.27 -4.63 -8.52
N GLY A 14 -6.60 -4.67 -8.53
CA GLY A 14 -7.37 -5.92 -8.49
C GLY A 14 -7.03 -6.85 -9.65
N THR A 15 -6.94 -6.32 -10.87
CA THR A 15 -6.56 -7.10 -12.06
C THR A 15 -5.13 -7.61 -11.97
N SER A 16 -4.21 -6.80 -11.43
CA SER A 16 -2.81 -7.21 -11.23
C SER A 16 -2.71 -8.33 -10.20
N LYS A 17 -3.48 -8.25 -9.11
CA LYS A 17 -3.56 -9.31 -8.10
C LYS A 17 -4.02 -10.64 -8.70
N GLU A 18 -5.10 -10.65 -9.48
CA GLU A 18 -5.62 -11.87 -10.11
C GLU A 18 -4.56 -12.53 -11.00
N ARG A 19 -3.78 -11.74 -11.75
CA ARG A 19 -2.65 -12.24 -12.54
C ARG A 19 -1.51 -12.80 -11.70
N LEU A 20 -1.27 -12.28 -10.50
CA LEU A 20 -0.24 -12.80 -9.60
C LEU A 20 -0.68 -14.08 -8.87
N MET A 21 -1.99 -14.29 -8.69
CA MET A 21 -2.51 -15.55 -8.14
C MET A 21 -2.23 -16.75 -9.06
N THR A 22 -2.15 -16.54 -10.38
CA THR A 22 -1.80 -17.60 -11.33
C THR A 22 -0.30 -17.84 -11.46
N ASN A 23 0.55 -16.92 -10.98
CA ASN A 23 2.00 -17.07 -10.97
C ASN A 23 2.62 -16.50 -9.67
N PRO A 24 2.72 -17.31 -8.60
CA PRO A 24 3.04 -16.84 -7.25
C PRO A 24 4.51 -16.45 -7.01
N GLN A 25 5.32 -16.29 -8.05
CA GLN A 25 6.77 -16.08 -7.92
C GLN A 25 7.17 -14.72 -7.31
N CYS A 26 6.28 -13.71 -7.23
CA CYS A 26 6.55 -12.44 -6.54
C CYS A 26 5.25 -11.66 -6.28
N SER A 27 4.54 -11.97 -5.19
CA SER A 27 3.41 -11.15 -4.73
C SER A 27 3.91 -9.94 -3.94
N ILE A 28 4.47 -8.95 -4.64
CA ILE A 28 4.87 -7.66 -4.04
C ILE A 28 3.63 -6.76 -3.94
N PRO A 29 3.33 -6.18 -2.77
CA PRO A 29 2.18 -5.28 -2.62
C PRO A 29 2.34 -3.99 -3.43
N THR A 30 1.21 -3.40 -3.85
CA THR A 30 1.20 -2.07 -4.46
C THR A 30 1.25 -0.99 -3.40
N ILE A 31 2.20 -0.06 -3.52
CA ILE A 31 2.28 1.13 -2.65
C ILE A 31 1.53 2.28 -3.30
N ILE A 32 0.62 2.91 -2.55
CA ILE A 32 -0.09 4.12 -2.98
C ILE A 32 0.36 5.28 -2.10
N VAL A 33 0.86 6.34 -2.74
CA VAL A 33 1.37 7.54 -2.07
C VAL A 33 0.50 8.75 -2.41
N PHE A 34 0.01 9.46 -1.38
CA PHE A 34 -0.87 10.61 -1.54
C PHE A 34 -0.87 11.53 -0.29
N PRO A 35 -1.52 12.72 -0.34
CA PRO A 35 -1.63 13.61 0.82
C PRO A 35 -2.46 13.00 1.97
N PRO A 36 -2.08 13.17 3.25
CA PRO A 36 -2.75 12.52 4.39
C PRO A 36 -4.27 12.74 4.46
N CYS A 37 -4.77 13.87 3.98
CA CYS A 37 -6.21 14.17 3.95
C CYS A 37 -7.03 13.24 3.04
N LEU A 38 -6.39 12.47 2.15
CA LEU A 38 -7.07 11.54 1.25
C LEU A 38 -7.17 10.11 1.79
N ILE A 39 -6.63 9.80 2.97
CA ILE A 39 -6.63 8.44 3.54
C ILE A 39 -8.05 7.90 3.64
N THR A 40 -8.95 8.66 4.27
CA THR A 40 -10.36 8.28 4.46
C THR A 40 -11.08 8.10 3.13
N ASN A 41 -10.82 8.96 2.15
CA ASN A 41 -11.38 8.85 0.81
C ASN A 41 -10.95 7.55 0.13
N TRP A 42 -9.66 7.20 0.19
CA TRP A 42 -9.15 5.96 -0.39
C TRP A 42 -9.71 4.72 0.31
N GLN A 43 -9.80 4.73 1.64
CA GLN A 43 -10.44 3.64 2.39
C GLN A 43 -11.89 3.44 1.96
N SER A 44 -12.65 4.53 1.82
CA SER A 44 -14.05 4.49 1.38
C SER A 44 -14.17 3.94 -0.03
N GLU A 45 -13.34 4.41 -0.97
CA GLU A 45 -13.39 3.96 -2.36
C GLU A 45 -12.95 2.49 -2.51
N ILE A 46 -11.93 2.05 -1.78
CA ILE A 46 -11.53 0.63 -1.74
C ILE A 46 -12.68 -0.21 -1.19
N SER A 47 -13.25 0.16 -0.05
CA SER A 47 -14.36 -0.59 0.57
C SER A 47 -15.60 -0.64 -0.33
N LYS A 48 -15.85 0.42 -1.08
CA LYS A 48 -16.99 0.52 -2.02
C LYS A 48 -16.81 -0.33 -3.27
N HIS A 49 -15.58 -0.45 -3.75
CA HIS A 49 -15.26 -1.09 -5.03
C HIS A 49 -14.67 -2.50 -4.89
N ASP A 50 -14.27 -2.90 -3.69
CA ASP A 50 -13.86 -4.25 -3.32
C ASP A 50 -15.00 -5.02 -2.64
N LYS A 51 -15.96 -5.50 -3.44
CA LYS A 51 -17.17 -6.18 -2.92
C LYS A 51 -16.91 -7.53 -2.25
N ALA A 52 -15.74 -8.13 -2.47
CA ALA A 52 -15.42 -9.48 -2.00
C ALA A 52 -14.33 -9.48 -0.90
N GLY A 53 -13.89 -8.32 -0.43
CA GLY A 53 -12.77 -8.21 0.53
C GLY A 53 -11.48 -8.83 -0.03
N VAL A 54 -11.35 -8.81 -1.35
CA VAL A 54 -10.24 -9.45 -2.06
C VAL A 54 -8.99 -8.60 -1.91
N LEU A 55 -9.10 -7.28 -1.82
CA LEU A 55 -7.97 -6.37 -1.67
C LEU A 55 -7.71 -6.07 -0.19
N GLN A 56 -6.65 -6.67 0.35
CA GLN A 56 -6.16 -6.40 1.70
C GLN A 56 -5.35 -5.10 1.69
N ALA A 57 -6.00 -3.99 2.04
CA ALA A 57 -5.38 -2.68 2.18
C ALA A 57 -4.95 -2.40 3.62
N LYS A 58 -3.69 -2.00 3.82
CA LYS A 58 -3.19 -1.51 5.11
C LYS A 58 -2.67 -0.09 4.99
N ILE A 59 -3.06 0.75 5.94
CA ILE A 59 -2.52 2.09 6.06
C ILE A 59 -1.29 2.04 6.93
N TYR A 60 -0.25 2.69 6.46
CA TYR A 60 1.00 2.84 7.13
C TYR A 60 1.18 4.30 7.53
N HIS A 61 0.92 4.60 8.81
CA HIS A 61 1.18 5.90 9.40
C HIS A 61 1.42 5.77 10.92
N GLY A 62 2.31 6.57 11.49
CA GLY A 62 2.45 6.69 12.95
C GLY A 62 3.07 5.45 13.65
N PRO A 63 2.95 5.32 14.99
CA PRO A 63 3.72 4.38 15.82
C PRO A 63 3.64 2.89 15.40
N THR A 64 2.68 2.52 14.56
CA THR A 64 2.55 1.20 13.93
C THR A 64 3.67 0.85 12.94
N HIS A 65 4.62 1.77 12.66
CA HIS A 65 5.86 1.53 11.91
C HIS A 65 6.55 0.20 12.30
N HIS A 66 6.50 -0.19 13.58
CA HIS A 66 7.17 -1.39 14.10
C HIS A 66 6.41 -2.71 13.90
N SER A 67 5.16 -2.70 13.43
CA SER A 67 4.29 -3.89 13.40
C SER A 67 4.35 -4.70 12.09
N LEU A 68 4.98 -4.17 11.03
CA LEU A 68 5.02 -4.84 9.73
C LEU A 68 6.29 -5.68 9.55
N SER A 69 6.23 -6.92 10.05
CA SER A 69 7.15 -7.99 9.63
C SER A 69 6.99 -8.30 8.14
N LYS A 70 8.03 -8.86 7.49
CA LYS A 70 7.96 -9.39 6.10
C LYS A 70 6.76 -10.33 5.90
N ALA A 71 6.37 -11.07 6.94
CA ALA A 71 5.20 -11.95 6.95
C ALA A 71 3.85 -11.20 6.88
N ASN A 72 3.80 -9.95 7.32
CA ASN A 72 2.61 -9.11 7.23
C ASN A 72 2.50 -8.42 5.87
N ILE A 73 3.63 -8.10 5.25
CA ILE A 73 3.73 -7.47 3.91
C ILE A 73 3.25 -8.43 2.82
N SER A 74 3.65 -9.70 2.92
CA SER A 74 3.27 -10.76 1.97
C SER A 74 1.77 -11.10 1.98
N LYS A 75 1.02 -10.64 2.99
CA LYS A 75 -0.44 -10.80 3.09
C LYS A 75 -1.22 -9.56 2.65
N CYS A 76 -0.53 -8.49 2.27
CA CYS A 76 -1.17 -7.25 1.84
C CYS A 76 -1.12 -7.14 0.32
N ASP A 77 -2.17 -6.57 -0.26
CA ASP A 77 -2.21 -6.24 -1.68
C ASP A 77 -1.94 -4.75 -1.88
N ILE A 78 -2.38 -3.93 -0.92
CA ILE A 78 -2.26 -2.48 -0.97
C ILE A 78 -1.63 -1.97 0.32
N ILE A 79 -0.62 -1.13 0.16
CA ILE A 79 0.01 -0.37 1.25
C ILE A 79 -0.24 1.11 0.97
N ILE A 80 -1.00 1.75 1.85
CA ILE A 80 -1.25 3.19 1.79
C ILE A 80 -0.19 3.89 2.63
N ASN A 81 0.62 4.74 2.00
CA ASN A 81 1.68 5.48 2.69
C ASN A 81 1.59 6.98 2.38
N PRO A 82 1.19 7.83 3.33
CA PRO A 82 1.08 9.27 3.07
C PRO A 82 2.45 9.94 2.90
N TYR A 83 2.49 11.07 2.18
CA TYR A 83 3.76 11.77 1.87
C TYR A 83 4.58 12.16 3.12
N ASN A 84 3.93 12.56 4.21
CA ASN A 84 4.60 12.95 5.44
C ASN A 84 5.36 11.77 6.08
N THR A 85 4.77 10.57 6.04
CA THR A 85 5.37 9.34 6.54
C THR A 85 6.62 8.97 5.75
N ILE A 86 6.55 9.01 4.41
CA ILE A 86 7.72 8.79 3.55
C ILE A 86 8.80 9.84 3.81
N SER A 87 8.42 11.11 3.93
CA SER A 87 9.36 12.20 4.17
C SER A 87 10.08 12.06 5.52
N GLN A 88 9.38 11.54 6.54
CA GLN A 88 9.97 11.26 7.86
C GLN A 88 10.91 10.05 7.80
N GLU A 89 10.50 8.96 7.15
CA GLU A 89 11.36 7.77 6.96
C GLU A 89 12.62 8.10 6.15
N PHE A 90 12.51 8.98 5.14
CA PHE A 90 13.66 9.39 4.33
C PHE A 90 14.66 10.25 5.12
N LYS A 91 14.17 11.11 6.03
CA LYS A 91 15.02 11.95 6.89
C LYS A 91 15.71 11.15 8.00
N GLN A 92 15.09 10.05 8.44
CA GLN A 92 15.67 9.16 9.44
C GLN A 92 16.68 8.24 8.73
N THR A 93 17.95 8.63 8.75
CA THR A 93 19.11 7.96 8.12
C THR A 93 19.40 6.52 8.61
N HIS A 94 18.57 5.96 9.50
CA HIS A 94 18.65 4.55 9.87
C HIS A 94 17.96 3.67 8.82
N THR A 95 18.71 3.34 7.77
CA THR A 95 18.32 2.45 6.65
C THR A 95 17.75 1.11 7.10
N SER A 96 18.15 0.60 8.26
CA SER A 96 17.75 -0.72 8.75
C SER A 96 16.32 -0.79 9.30
N THR A 97 15.66 0.34 9.61
CA THR A 97 14.28 0.37 10.15
C THR A 97 13.25 0.88 9.15
N SER A 98 13.67 1.62 8.13
CA SER A 98 12.76 2.21 7.14
C SER A 98 12.07 1.14 6.29
N PHE A 99 10.74 1.18 6.30
CA PHE A 99 9.89 0.18 5.68
C PHE A 99 9.84 0.31 4.17
N ILE A 100 9.83 1.55 3.65
CA ILE A 100 9.78 1.76 2.21
C ILE A 100 11.05 1.23 1.53
N PHE A 101 12.22 1.39 2.15
CA PHE A 101 13.47 0.85 1.62
C PHE A 101 13.50 -0.69 1.66
N LYS A 102 12.86 -1.32 2.66
CA LYS A 102 12.72 -2.79 2.73
C LYS A 102 11.81 -3.36 1.65
N ILE A 103 10.74 -2.64 1.27
CA ILE A 103 9.83 -3.11 0.19
C ILE A 103 10.46 -2.89 -1.18
N ILE A 104 11.14 -1.76 -1.38
CA ILE A 104 11.75 -1.41 -2.68
C ILE A 104 13.08 -2.16 -2.91
N GLY A 105 13.62 -2.82 -1.87
CA GLY A 105 14.87 -3.59 -1.97
C GLY A 105 16.13 -2.72 -2.03
N ILE A 106 16.07 -1.53 -1.43
CA ILE A 106 17.20 -0.58 -1.35
C ILE A 106 18.00 -0.74 -0.04
N ALA A 107 17.58 -1.67 0.84
CA ALA A 107 18.23 -1.96 2.12
C ALA A 107 19.20 -3.15 2.05
#